data_AF-A0A9N7NL23-F1
#
_entry.id   AF-A0A9N7NL23-F1
#
_cell.length_a   1.000
_cell.length_b   1.000
_cell.length_c   1.000
_cell.angle_alpha   90.00
_cell.angle_beta   90.00
_cell.angle_gamma   90.00
#
_symmetry.space_group_name_H-M   'P 1'
#
loop_
_entity.id
_entity.type
_entity.pdbx_description
1 polymer ?
#
loop_
_entity_poly.entity_id
_entity_poly.type
_entity_poly.pdbx_seq_one_letter_code
_entity_poly.pdbx_strand_id
1 'polypeptide(L)'
;GGGWCSSDETCTYRLTNGLGSSKYYNETVFFGEIKSTNKTVNPDFYNWNRIVVEYCDSSSFMGKANHPKIISRGAQIFYAVMEELLEKGMASAKN
;
A
#
# COMPACT_ATOMS: atom_id res chain seq x y z
N GLY A 1 0.74 -6.10 -1.92
CA GLY A 1 1.73 -7.11 -1.50
C GLY A 1 2.72 -7.37 -2.61
N GLY A 2 3.72 -8.24 -2.41
CA GLY A 2 4.75 -8.52 -3.42
C GLY A 2 5.96 -9.30 -2.91
N GLY A 3 5.74 -10.19 -1.94
CA GLY A 3 6.80 -10.89 -1.20
C GLY A 3 7.69 -9.96 -0.39
N TRP A 4 8.81 -10.47 0.13
CA TRP A 4 9.80 -9.72 0.90
C TRP A 4 11.22 -9.97 0.37
N CYS A 5 12.18 -9.16 0.81
CA CYS A 5 13.60 -9.39 0.56
C CYS A 5 14.30 -9.89 1.84
N SER A 6 15.41 -10.61 1.69
CA SER A 6 16.16 -11.18 2.82
C SER A 6 17.68 -11.04 2.70
N SER A 7 18.18 -10.47 1.61
CA SER A 7 19.60 -10.20 1.38
C SER A 7 19.80 -8.82 0.77
N ASP A 8 20.99 -8.23 0.94
CA ASP A 8 21.35 -6.94 0.35
C ASP A 8 21.08 -6.89 -1.15
N GLU A 9 21.43 -7.96 -1.87
CA GLU A 9 21.20 -8.07 -3.32
C GLU A 9 19.70 -8.02 -3.64
N THR A 10 18.89 -8.87 -2.98
CA THR A 10 17.44 -8.94 -3.25
C THR A 10 16.70 -7.70 -2.79
N CYS A 11 17.16 -7.02 -1.74
CA CYS A 11 16.59 -5.75 -1.28
C CYS A 11 16.98 -4.60 -2.21
N THR A 12 18.24 -4.55 -2.67
CA THR A 12 18.71 -3.51 -3.60
C THR A 12 18.00 -3.62 -4.95
N TYR A 13 17.79 -4.84 -5.45
CA TYR A 13 17.02 -5.05 -6.68
C TYR A 13 15.61 -4.46 -6.59
N ARG A 14 14.92 -4.61 -5.44
CA ARG A 14 13.56 -4.06 -5.26
C ARG A 14 13.50 -2.54 -5.31
N LEU A 15 14.59 -1.83 -4.99
CA LEU A 15 14.65 -0.36 -5.12
C LEU A 15 14.57 0.11 -6.57
N THR A 16 14.75 -0.77 -7.55
CA THR A 16 14.66 -0.44 -8.98
C THR A 16 13.24 -0.51 -9.53
N ASN A 17 12.26 -0.85 -8.70
CA ASN A 17 10.85 -0.96 -9.09
C ASN A 17 9.90 -0.58 -7.94
N GLY A 18 8.60 -0.71 -8.19
CA GLY A 18 7.54 -0.32 -7.25
C GLY A 18 7.54 -1.06 -5.90
N LEU A 19 8.19 -2.22 -5.80
CA LEU A 19 8.21 -2.99 -4.54
C LEU A 19 9.14 -2.40 -3.48
N GLY A 20 10.06 -1.51 -3.87
CA GLY A 20 10.99 -0.83 -2.99
C GLY A 20 11.01 0.70 -3.11
N SER A 21 10.27 1.28 -4.07
CA SER A 21 10.27 2.73 -4.27
C SER A 21 9.00 3.23 -4.96
N SER A 22 8.39 4.26 -4.38
CA SER A 22 7.24 4.96 -4.96
C SER A 22 7.57 5.79 -6.21
N LYS A 23 8.86 5.98 -6.54
CA LYS A 23 9.30 6.65 -7.78
C LYS A 23 8.74 5.97 -9.03
N TYR A 24 8.44 4.67 -8.93
CA TYR A 24 7.96 3.85 -10.05
C TYR A 24 6.44 3.66 -10.02
N TYR A 25 5.72 4.36 -9.15
CA TYR A 25 4.26 4.31 -9.09
C TYR A 25 3.64 5.18 -10.17
N ASN A 26 2.54 4.70 -10.72
CA ASN A 26 1.69 5.51 -11.58
C ASN A 26 0.85 6.46 -10.71
N GLU A 27 0.47 7.60 -11.25
CA GLU A 27 -0.42 8.55 -10.57
C GLU A 27 -1.84 7.98 -10.35
N THR A 28 -2.21 6.96 -11.12
CA THR A 28 -3.52 6.31 -11.05
C THR A 28 -3.40 4.80 -10.99
N VAL A 29 -4.35 4.18 -10.29
CA VAL A 29 -4.44 2.74 -10.11
C VAL A 29 -5.83 2.26 -10.57
N PHE A 30 -5.86 1.08 -11.19
CA PHE A 30 -7.11 0.47 -11.62
C PHE A 30 -7.88 -0.17 -10.45
N PHE A 31 -9.16 0.18 -10.31
CA PHE A 31 -10.06 -0.40 -9.32
C PHE A 31 -11.04 -1.40 -9.95
N GLY A 32 -10.63 -2.65 -10.02
CA GLY A 32 -11.46 -3.79 -10.43
C GLY A 32 -11.96 -4.65 -9.25
N GLU A 33 -12.71 -5.69 -9.58
CA GLU A 33 -13.21 -6.71 -8.62
C GLU A 33 -13.89 -6.07 -7.41
N ILE A 34 -13.49 -6.42 -6.18
CA ILE A 34 -14.03 -5.88 -4.93
C ILE A 34 -13.84 -4.36 -4.77
N LYS A 35 -12.99 -3.74 -5.59
CA LYS A 35 -12.79 -2.28 -5.64
C LYS A 35 -13.61 -1.63 -6.75
N SER A 36 -14.31 -2.40 -7.60
CA SER A 36 -15.08 -1.85 -8.71
C SER A 36 -16.25 -1.00 -8.20
N THR A 37 -16.56 0.06 -8.96
CA THR A 37 -17.79 0.86 -8.79
C THR A 37 -18.99 0.26 -9.51
N ASN A 38 -18.80 -0.80 -10.31
CA ASN A 38 -19.87 -1.47 -11.02
C ASN A 38 -20.59 -2.44 -10.07
N LYS A 39 -21.87 -2.19 -9.79
CA LYS A 39 -22.71 -3.02 -8.91
C LYS A 39 -22.83 -4.48 -9.38
N THR A 40 -22.75 -4.75 -10.68
CA THR A 40 -22.79 -6.13 -11.20
C THR A 40 -21.49 -6.88 -10.90
N VAL A 41 -20.35 -6.17 -10.80
CA VAL A 41 -19.03 -6.75 -10.50
C VAL A 41 -18.76 -6.80 -9.00
N ASN A 42 -19.22 -5.78 -8.26
CA ASN A 42 -19.02 -5.61 -6.82
C ASN A 42 -20.38 -5.33 -6.13
N PRO A 43 -21.27 -6.31 -6.03
CA PRO A 43 -22.62 -6.10 -5.52
C PRO A 43 -22.65 -5.56 -4.09
N ASP A 44 -21.65 -5.93 -3.29
CA ASP A 44 -21.62 -5.64 -1.85
C ASP A 44 -21.05 -4.25 -1.54
N PHE A 45 -20.00 -3.83 -2.26
CA PHE A 45 -19.21 -2.64 -1.89
C PHE A 45 -19.08 -1.59 -3.00
N TYR A 46 -19.85 -1.68 -4.09
CA TYR A 46 -19.70 -0.77 -5.24
C TYR A 46 -19.77 0.72 -4.89
N ASN A 47 -20.48 1.08 -3.82
CA ASN A 47 -20.65 2.46 -3.38
C ASN A 47 -19.77 2.84 -2.17
N TRP A 48 -18.84 1.99 -1.75
CA TRP A 48 -17.92 2.30 -0.64
C TRP A 48 -16.79 3.23 -1.06
N ASN A 49 -16.18 3.92 -0.10
CA ASN A 49 -14.89 4.58 -0.32
C ASN A 49 -13.81 3.52 -0.61
N ARG A 50 -12.93 3.79 -1.58
CA ARG A 50 -11.91 2.84 -2.05
C ARG A 50 -10.54 3.47 -1.93
N ILE A 51 -9.64 2.78 -1.24
CA ILE A 51 -8.27 3.23 -1.01
C ILE A 51 -7.35 2.05 -1.31
N VAL A 52 -6.23 2.31 -1.99
CA VAL A 52 -5.14 1.35 -2.18
C VAL A 52 -3.88 1.97 -1.60
N VAL A 53 -3.29 1.28 -0.63
CA VAL A 53 -1.95 1.59 -0.11
C VAL A 53 -0.98 0.67 -0.83
N GLU A 54 -0.19 1.23 -1.73
CA GLU A 54 0.79 0.45 -2.47
C GLU A 54 1.93 -0.03 -1.57
N TYR A 55 2.49 -1.18 -1.93
CA TYR A 55 3.46 -1.90 -1.12
C TYR A 55 4.89 -1.56 -1.57
N CYS A 56 5.62 -0.79 -0.76
CA CYS A 56 7.01 -0.38 -1.05
C CYS A 56 8.02 -0.69 0.07
N ASP A 57 7.60 -1.24 1.21
CA ASP A 57 8.51 -1.44 2.35
C ASP A 57 9.38 -2.70 2.25
N SER A 58 9.08 -3.58 1.27
CA SER A 58 9.76 -4.87 1.04
C SER A 58 9.80 -5.81 2.26
N SER A 59 8.95 -5.57 3.27
CA SER A 59 8.92 -6.28 4.56
C SER A 59 7.50 -6.58 5.04
N SER A 60 6.59 -6.90 4.12
CA SER A 60 5.21 -7.32 4.38
C SER A 60 4.40 -6.34 5.24
N PHE A 61 4.63 -5.03 5.14
CA PHE A 61 4.04 -4.00 5.99
C PHE A 61 4.38 -4.12 7.49
N MET A 62 5.36 -4.94 7.88
CA MET A 62 5.70 -5.19 9.28
C MET A 62 7.06 -4.60 9.68
N GLY A 63 7.93 -4.33 8.70
CA GLY A 63 9.30 -3.92 8.99
C GLY A 63 9.41 -2.52 9.60
N LYS A 64 10.31 -2.41 10.58
CA LYS A 64 10.78 -1.17 11.20
C LYS A 64 12.30 -1.24 11.32
N ALA A 65 12.98 -1.18 10.18
CA ALA A 65 14.43 -1.39 10.11
C ALA A 65 15.13 -0.26 9.34
N ASN A 66 16.31 0.11 9.82
CA ASN A 66 17.23 1.02 9.16
C ASN A 66 18.39 0.21 8.58
N HIS A 67 18.10 -0.56 7.52
CA HIS A 67 19.15 -1.26 6.81
C HIS A 67 19.89 -0.28 5.88
N PRO A 68 21.23 -0.37 5.72
CA PRO A 68 21.98 0.53 4.85
C PRO A 68 21.49 0.60 3.40
N LYS A 69 20.79 -0.44 2.93
CA LYS A 69 20.25 -0.52 1.56
C LYS A 69 18.78 -0.16 1.46
N ILE A 70 17.97 -0.57 2.43
CA ILE A 70 16.53 -0.35 2.41
C ILE A 70 16.03 0.10 3.77
N ILE A 71 15.18 1.12 3.76
CA ILE A 71 14.54 1.60 4.96
C ILE A 71 13.14 1.00 5.00
N SER A 72 12.96 -0.05 5.79
CA SER A 72 11.67 -0.68 5.96
C SER A 72 10.85 0.07 7.01
N ARG A 73 9.65 0.49 6.60
CA ARG A 73 8.73 1.34 7.38
C ARG A 73 7.28 0.87 7.33
N GLY A 74 7.03 -0.38 6.95
CA GLY A 74 5.70 -0.90 6.67
C GLY A 74 4.63 -0.52 7.70
N ALA A 75 4.89 -0.79 8.98
CA ALA A 75 3.94 -0.48 10.05
C ALA A 75 3.73 1.04 10.22
N GLN A 76 4.80 1.83 10.07
CA GLN A 76 4.73 3.28 10.18
C GLN A 76 3.98 3.92 9.00
N ILE A 77 4.13 3.36 7.79
CA ILE A 77 3.34 3.77 6.62
C ILE A 77 1.85 3.54 6.91
N PHE A 78 1.48 2.38 7.45
CA PHE A 78 0.09 2.09 7.80
C PHE A 78 -0.48 3.12 8.78
N TYR A 79 0.24 3.43 9.87
CA TYR A 79 -0.23 4.42 10.84
C TYR A 79 -0.39 5.81 10.22
N ALA A 80 0.60 6.29 9.46
CA ALA A 80 0.55 7.59 8.82
C ALA A 80 -0.64 7.70 7.84
N VAL A 81 -0.88 6.65 7.04
CA VAL A 81 -2.03 6.61 6.11
C VAL A 81 -3.35 6.61 6.87
N MET A 82 -3.46 5.82 7.95
CA MET A 82 -4.69 5.78 8.74
C MET A 82 -4.99 7.13 9.40
N GLU A 83 -3.99 7.80 9.96
CA GLU A 83 -4.12 9.16 10.52
C GLU A 83 -4.63 10.15 9.46
N GLU A 84 -4.01 10.18 8.29
CA GLU A 84 -4.45 11.06 7.19
C GLU A 84 -5.88 10.76 6.73
N LEU A 85 -6.24 9.47 6.62
CA LEU A 85 -7.59 9.07 6.18
C LEU A 85 -8.67 9.40 7.22
N LEU A 86 -8.36 9.30 8.52
CA LEU A 86 -9.26 9.70 9.59
C LEU A 86 -9.66 11.17 9.43
N GLU A 87 -8.69 12.04 9.15
CA GLU A 87 -8.91 13.46 8.89
C GLU A 87 -9.70 13.72 7.60
N LYS A 88 -9.51 12.88 6.57
CA LYS A 88 -10.25 12.97 5.29
C LYS A 88 -11.66 12.35 5.32
N GLY A 89 -12.18 12.05 6.51
CA GLY A 89 -13.57 11.64 6.70
C GLY A 89 -13.77 10.18 7.11
N MET A 90 -12.70 9.37 7.16
CA MET A 90 -12.80 8.00 7.68
C MET A 90 -13.19 7.98 9.17
N ALA A 91 -12.92 9.06 9.93
CA ALA A 91 -13.37 9.18 11.31
C ALA A 91 -14.90 9.10 11.47
N SER A 92 -15.65 9.42 10.42
CA SER A 92 -17.13 9.35 10.39
C SER A 92 -17.65 8.11 9.65
N ALA A 93 -16.76 7.18 9.26
CA ALA A 93 -17.15 5.99 8.52
C ALA A 93 -18.07 5.08 9.34
N LYS A 94 -18.97 4.39 8.63
CA LYS A 94 -19.83 3.33 9.15
C LYS A 94 -19.72 2.14 8.20
N ASN A 95 -19.74 0.94 8.75
CA ASN A 95 -19.69 -0.33 8.02
C ASN A 95 -21.09 -0.92 7.82
#